data_AF-A0A537IGN4-F1
#
_entry.id   AF-A0A537IGN4-F1
#
_cell.length_a   1.000
_cell.length_b   1.000
_cell.length_c   1.000
_cell.angle_alpha   90.00
_cell.angle_beta   90.00
_cell.angle_gamma   90.00
#
_symmetry.space_group_name_H-M   'P 1'
#
loop_
_entity.id
_entity.type
_entity.pdbx_description
1 polymer ?
#
loop_
_entity_poly.entity_id
_entity_poly.type
_entity_poly.pdbx_seq_one_letter_code
_entity_poly.pdbx_strand_id
1 'polypeptide(L)'
;MKKILVVLVALACFSFISADNPLKNTKWDGENGLQVYFTSSDTIKLLINDQLVASAQYKVKDSTLTWRDLVPAPGSCDTSIRGTYVYRIKDSILTFRPVSDRCEVRANVIQTLVLTRK
;
A
#
# COMPACT_ATOMS: atom_id res chain seq x y z
N MET A 1 -28.98 -21.22 -52.96
CA MET A 1 -29.07 -20.56 -51.63
C MET A 1 -28.80 -21.59 -50.54
N LYS A 2 -27.58 -21.65 -50.00
CA LYS A 2 -27.26 -22.45 -48.80
C LYS A 2 -26.59 -21.52 -47.81
N LYS A 3 -27.33 -21.14 -46.76
CA LYS A 3 -26.83 -20.26 -45.70
C LYS A 3 -25.95 -21.10 -44.77
N ILE A 4 -24.67 -20.78 -44.78
CA ILE A 4 -23.68 -21.24 -43.81
C ILE A 4 -23.92 -20.41 -42.54
N LEU A 5 -24.36 -21.04 -41.45
CA LEU A 5 -24.45 -20.40 -40.14
C LEU A 5 -23.28 -20.93 -39.29
N VAL A 6 -22.13 -20.25 -39.37
CA VAL A 6 -21.00 -20.46 -38.47
C VAL A 6 -21.31 -19.71 -37.18
N VAL A 7 -21.60 -20.44 -36.12
CA VAL A 7 -21.75 -19.90 -34.76
C VAL A 7 -20.35 -19.64 -34.22
N LEU A 8 -19.93 -18.38 -34.25
CA LEU A 8 -18.67 -17.92 -33.66
C LEU A 8 -18.83 -17.85 -32.14
N VAL A 9 -18.35 -18.88 -31.43
CA VAL A 9 -18.20 -18.86 -29.97
C VAL A 9 -17.05 -17.91 -29.63
N ALA A 10 -17.37 -16.62 -29.47
CA ALA A 10 -16.45 -15.65 -28.89
C ALA A 10 -16.36 -15.90 -27.38
N LEU A 11 -15.46 -16.81 -26.99
CA LEU A 11 -15.06 -17.01 -25.61
C LEU A 11 -14.35 -15.75 -25.14
N ALA A 12 -15.10 -14.82 -24.55
CA ALA A 12 -14.56 -13.63 -23.92
C ALA A 12 -13.71 -14.06 -22.72
N CYS A 13 -12.39 -14.11 -22.92
CA CYS A 13 -11.40 -14.17 -21.85
C CYS A 13 -11.49 -12.86 -21.03
N PHE A 14 -12.50 -12.74 -20.17
CA PHE A 14 -12.44 -11.83 -19.04
C PHE A 14 -11.45 -12.42 -18.04
N SER A 15 -10.16 -12.20 -18.30
CA SER A 15 -9.13 -12.32 -17.28
C SER A 15 -9.50 -11.33 -16.18
N PHE A 16 -10.12 -11.82 -15.10
CA PHE A 16 -10.17 -11.09 -13.84
C PHE A 16 -8.71 -10.98 -13.38
N ILE A 17 -8.03 -9.93 -13.84
CA ILE A 17 -6.77 -9.49 -13.25
C ILE A 17 -7.18 -9.06 -11.85
N SER A 18 -7.08 -9.97 -10.89
CA SER A 18 -7.03 -9.60 -9.48
C SER A 18 -5.93 -8.54 -9.41
N ALA A 19 -6.31 -7.28 -9.19
CA ALA A 19 -5.36 -6.18 -9.14
C ALA A 19 -4.36 -6.53 -8.03
N ASP A 20 -3.17 -6.97 -8.44
CA ASP A 20 -2.12 -7.33 -7.49
C ASP A 20 -1.81 -6.08 -6.68
N ASN A 21 -1.59 -6.25 -5.37
CA ASN A 21 -1.27 -5.14 -4.49
C ASN A 21 0.06 -4.55 -4.95
N PRO A 22 0.10 -3.34 -5.56
CA PRO A 22 1.32 -2.82 -6.19
C PRO A 22 2.39 -2.41 -5.17
N LEU A 23 2.03 -2.37 -3.89
CA LEU A 23 2.96 -2.16 -2.79
C LEU A 23 3.57 -3.49 -2.30
N LYS A 24 3.02 -4.65 -2.65
CA LYS A 24 3.49 -5.93 -2.12
C LYS A 24 4.94 -6.22 -2.51
N ASN A 25 5.76 -6.57 -1.52
CA ASN A 25 7.19 -6.84 -1.69
C ASN A 25 7.97 -5.66 -2.32
N THR A 26 7.69 -4.44 -1.90
CA THR A 26 8.33 -3.23 -2.43
C THR A 26 9.04 -2.43 -1.34
N LYS A 27 10.18 -1.85 -1.68
CA LYS A 27 10.99 -1.00 -0.79
C LYS A 27 10.99 0.43 -1.31
N TRP A 28 10.93 1.37 -0.38
CA TRP A 28 10.92 2.78 -0.68
C TRP A 28 11.81 3.51 0.31
N ASP A 29 12.55 4.50 -0.17
CA ASP A 29 13.38 5.37 0.65
C ASP A 29 12.60 6.67 0.93
N GLY A 30 12.74 7.18 2.15
CA GLY A 30 12.24 8.48 2.57
C GLY A 30 13.38 9.36 3.09
N GLU A 31 13.04 10.50 3.65
CA GLU A 31 14.02 11.42 4.23
C GLU A 31 14.71 10.83 5.47
N ASN A 32 15.87 11.40 5.83
CA ASN A 32 16.62 11.06 7.05
C ASN A 32 16.99 9.57 7.19
N GLY A 33 17.20 8.88 6.08
CA GLY A 33 17.56 7.45 6.07
C GLY A 33 16.41 6.51 6.39
N LEU A 34 15.16 7.01 6.39
CA LEU A 34 13.96 6.18 6.51
C LEU A 34 13.85 5.24 5.31
N GLN A 35 13.57 3.97 5.57
CA GLN A 35 13.20 2.99 4.57
C GLN A 35 11.85 2.37 4.96
N VAL A 36 10.95 2.27 3.98
CA VAL A 36 9.63 1.66 4.13
C VAL A 36 9.60 0.40 3.28
N TYR A 37 9.52 -0.76 3.94
CA TYR A 37 9.41 -2.04 3.26
C TYR A 37 8.01 -2.65 3.47
N PHE A 38 7.25 -2.72 2.38
CA PHE A 38 6.01 -3.47 2.30
C PHE A 38 6.33 -4.93 1.98
N THR A 39 6.21 -5.82 2.96
CA THR A 39 6.58 -7.23 2.81
C THR A 39 5.56 -8.01 1.97
N SER A 40 5.92 -9.24 1.62
CA SER A 40 5.00 -10.23 1.01
C SER A 40 3.94 -10.76 1.97
N SER A 41 4.10 -10.54 3.28
CA SER A 41 3.24 -11.01 4.38
C SER A 41 2.35 -9.91 4.95
N ASP A 42 1.99 -8.92 4.14
CA ASP A 42 1.09 -7.82 4.51
C ASP A 42 1.55 -7.04 5.77
N THR A 43 2.87 -6.92 5.93
CA THR A 43 3.51 -6.14 6.99
C THR A 43 4.32 -4.99 6.39
N ILE A 44 4.31 -3.85 7.06
CA ILE A 44 5.19 -2.72 6.78
C ILE A 44 6.30 -2.76 7.84
N LYS A 45 7.54 -2.67 7.38
CA LYS A 45 8.70 -2.43 8.23
C LYS A 45 9.20 -1.01 7.96
N LEU A 46 9.34 -0.25 9.03
CA LEU A 46 9.98 1.06 9.02
C LEU A 46 11.39 0.86 9.55
N LEU A 47 12.39 1.16 8.73
CA LEU A 47 13.79 1.03 9.09
C LEU A 47 14.47 2.40 9.03
N ILE A 48 15.42 2.64 9.92
CA ILE A 48 16.34 3.77 9.83
C ILE A 48 17.76 3.18 9.89
N ASN A 49 18.59 3.47 8.89
CA ASN A 49 19.94 2.90 8.77
C ASN A 49 19.93 1.36 8.91
N ASP A 50 18.99 0.72 8.20
CA ASP A 50 18.75 -0.74 8.19
C ASP A 50 18.34 -1.37 9.54
N GLN A 51 18.10 -0.58 10.58
CA GLN A 51 17.55 -1.04 11.86
C GLN A 51 16.04 -0.88 11.89
N LEU A 52 15.32 -1.94 12.28
CA LEU A 52 13.86 -1.90 12.43
C LEU A 52 13.49 -0.98 13.60
N VAL A 53 12.76 0.10 13.32
CA VAL A 53 12.30 1.06 14.35
C VAL A 53 10.81 0.94 14.64
N ALA A 54 10.02 0.46 13.66
CA ALA A 54 8.60 0.24 13.82
C ALA A 54 8.07 -0.80 12.83
N SER A 55 6.91 -1.37 13.12
CA SER A 55 6.21 -2.23 12.18
C SER A 55 4.70 -2.06 12.26
N ALA A 56 4.03 -2.30 11.14
CA ALA A 56 2.58 -2.20 11.02
C ALA A 56 2.04 -3.33 10.14
N GLN A 57 0.79 -3.71 10.36
CA GLN A 57 0.04 -4.49 9.39
C GLN A 57 -0.57 -3.55 8.37
N TYR A 58 -0.59 -3.96 7.11
CA TYR A 58 -1.29 -3.22 6.07
C TYR A 58 -2.19 -4.11 5.21
N LYS A 59 -3.18 -3.48 4.60
CA LYS A 59 -4.00 -4.09 3.54
C LYS A 59 -4.24 -3.07 2.47
N VAL A 60 -4.20 -3.52 1.22
CA VAL A 60 -4.53 -2.69 0.06
C VAL A 60 -5.81 -3.20 -0.57
N LYS A 61 -6.72 -2.28 -0.83
CA LYS A 61 -7.89 -2.49 -1.68
C LYS A 61 -8.00 -1.29 -2.61
N ASP A 62 -7.93 -1.54 -3.91
CA ASP A 62 -7.86 -0.50 -4.94
C ASP A 62 -6.70 0.48 -4.62
N SER A 63 -6.97 1.79 -4.57
CA SER A 63 -6.00 2.82 -4.18
C SER A 63 -5.97 3.13 -2.68
N THR A 64 -6.61 2.30 -1.85
CA THR A 64 -6.74 2.53 -0.41
C THR A 64 -5.85 1.58 0.37
N LEU A 65 -5.00 2.14 1.23
CA LEU A 65 -4.20 1.43 2.21
C LEU A 65 -4.83 1.57 3.61
N THR A 66 -5.09 0.43 4.26
CA THR A 66 -5.36 0.38 5.70
C THR A 66 -4.06 0.11 6.44
N TRP A 67 -3.75 0.88 7.47
CA TRP A 67 -2.55 0.79 8.30
C TRP A 67 -2.95 0.50 9.75
N ARG A 68 -2.24 -0.42 10.42
CA ARG A 68 -2.39 -0.68 11.85
C ARG A 68 -1.04 -0.98 12.48
N ASP A 69 -0.62 -0.18 13.45
CA ASP A 69 0.67 -0.39 14.13
C ASP A 69 0.69 -1.76 14.84
N LEU A 70 1.82 -2.46 14.76
CA LEU A 70 2.08 -3.73 15.45
C LEU A 70 3.10 -3.54 16.57
N VAL A 71 4.16 -2.78 16.29
CA VAL A 71 5.17 -2.36 17.27
C VAL A 71 5.04 -0.85 17.44
N PRO A 72 4.65 -0.37 18.64
CA PRO A 72 4.57 1.06 18.92
C PRO A 72 5.94 1.73 18.77
N ALA A 73 5.96 2.89 18.11
CA ALA A 73 7.11 3.77 17.99
C ALA A 73 6.70 5.21 18.36
N PRO A 74 7.62 6.17 18.50
CA PRO A 74 7.25 7.58 18.68
C PRO A 74 6.29 8.03 17.56
N GLY A 75 5.10 8.52 17.93
CA GLY A 75 4.04 8.89 16.98
C GLY A 75 3.10 7.75 16.56
N SER A 76 3.26 6.54 17.10
CA SER A 76 2.25 5.49 17.03
C SER A 76 1.10 5.75 18.02
N CYS A 77 -0.03 5.13 17.75
CA CYS A 77 -1.15 5.07 18.68
C CYS A 77 -1.43 3.62 19.10
N ASP A 78 -2.46 3.45 19.95
CA ASP A 78 -2.99 2.13 20.30
C ASP A 78 -3.11 1.23 19.05
N THR A 79 -2.53 0.03 19.15
CA THR A 79 -2.49 -0.99 18.09
C THR A 79 -3.88 -1.49 17.66
N SER A 80 -4.94 -1.16 18.40
CA SER A 80 -6.33 -1.38 18.01
C SER A 80 -6.83 -0.37 16.97
N ILE A 81 -6.21 0.80 16.87
CA ILE A 81 -6.64 1.90 15.98
C ILE A 81 -6.07 1.70 14.58
N ARG A 82 -6.96 1.72 13.59
CA ARG A 82 -6.62 1.65 12.17
C ARG A 82 -6.67 3.03 11.52
N GLY A 83 -5.66 3.33 10.71
CA GLY A 83 -5.64 4.45 9.77
C GLY A 83 -5.99 3.97 8.36
N THR A 84 -6.63 4.81 7.57
CA THR A 84 -6.98 4.57 6.18
C THR A 84 -6.51 5.73 5.33
N TYR A 85 -5.78 5.42 4.25
CA TYR A 85 -5.14 6.40 3.38
C TYR A 85 -5.39 6.05 1.93
N VAL A 86 -5.64 7.05 1.09
CA VAL A 86 -5.46 6.89 -0.35
C VAL A 86 -3.97 7.00 -0.62
N TYR A 87 -3.40 6.01 -1.29
CA TYR A 87 -2.02 6.08 -1.77
C TYR A 87 -1.99 6.35 -3.27
N ARG A 88 -0.91 6.98 -3.73
CA ARG A 88 -0.64 7.20 -5.15
C ARG A 88 0.80 6.86 -5.46
N ILE A 89 1.01 6.11 -6.54
CA ILE A 89 2.34 5.92 -7.14
C ILE A 89 2.35 6.70 -8.46
N LYS A 90 3.27 7.64 -8.61
CA LYS A 90 3.49 8.37 -9.86
C LYS A 90 4.99 8.65 -10.00
N ASP A 91 5.57 8.38 -11.15
CA ASP A 91 6.99 8.66 -11.43
C ASP A 91 7.93 8.08 -10.35
N SER A 92 7.66 6.84 -9.91
CA SER A 92 8.39 6.15 -8.83
C SER A 92 8.33 6.84 -7.46
N ILE A 93 7.40 7.76 -7.26
CA ILE A 93 7.11 8.43 -6.00
C ILE A 93 5.80 7.89 -5.43
N LEU A 94 5.85 7.45 -4.17
CA LEU A 94 4.72 7.01 -3.37
C LEU A 94 4.36 8.09 -2.34
N THR A 95 3.10 8.52 -2.35
CA THR A 95 2.53 9.47 -1.38
C THR A 95 1.22 8.96 -0.82
N PHE A 96 0.80 9.54 0.31
CA PHE A 96 -0.42 9.16 1.02
C PHE A 96 -1.27 10.39 1.33
N ARG A 97 -2.58 10.21 1.30
CA ARG A 97 -3.55 11.19 1.79
C ARG A 97 -4.49 10.51 2.80
N PRO A 98 -4.62 11.04 4.03
CA PRO A 98 -5.50 10.44 5.02
C PRO A 98 -6.96 10.53 4.56
N VAL A 99 -7.68 9.43 4.72
CA VAL A 99 -9.14 9.36 4.59
C VAL A 99 -9.77 9.38 5.97
N SER A 100 -9.26 8.53 6.85
CA SER A 100 -9.70 8.43 8.25
C SER A 100 -8.60 7.80 9.07
N ASP A 101 -8.14 8.50 10.10
CA ASP A 101 -7.31 7.92 11.15
C ASP A 101 -7.54 8.69 12.45
N ARG A 102 -7.95 7.99 13.50
CA ARG A 102 -8.16 8.60 14.83
C ARG A 102 -6.84 8.85 15.57
N CYS A 103 -5.74 8.31 15.06
CA CYS A 103 -4.40 8.65 15.51
C CYS A 103 -3.92 9.90 14.76
N GLU A 104 -4.19 11.09 15.30
CA GLU A 104 -3.84 12.35 14.63
C GLU A 104 -2.34 12.49 14.35
N VAL A 105 -1.49 12.01 15.27
CA VAL A 105 -0.03 12.04 15.10
C VAL A 105 0.40 11.19 13.91
N ARG A 106 -0.09 9.95 13.80
CA ARG A 106 0.20 9.06 12.66
C ARG A 106 -0.37 9.60 11.36
N ALA A 107 -1.58 10.16 11.37
CA ALA A 107 -2.17 10.81 10.20
C ALA A 107 -1.27 11.96 9.70
N ASN A 108 -0.77 12.78 10.63
CA ASN A 108 0.09 13.92 10.33
C ASN A 108 1.46 13.49 9.79
N VAL A 109 2.05 12.41 10.30
CA VAL A 109 3.32 11.89 9.78
C VAL A 109 3.12 11.25 8.41
N ILE A 110 2.11 10.38 8.23
CA ILE A 110 1.94 9.62 6.99
C ILE A 110 1.59 10.54 5.81
N GLN A 111 0.81 11.60 6.03
CA GLN A 111 0.45 12.54 4.95
C GLN A 111 1.62 13.38 4.43
N THR A 112 2.71 13.50 5.22
CA THR A 112 3.92 14.23 4.80
C THR A 112 4.96 13.32 4.16
N LEU A 113 4.75 11.99 4.17
CA LEU A 113 5.70 11.06 3.57
C LEU A 113 5.71 11.19 2.04
N VAL A 114 6.89 11.48 1.52
CA VAL A 114 7.24 11.35 0.11
C VAL A 114 8.29 10.26 0.02
N LEU A 115 7.93 9.14 -0.60
CA LEU A 115 8.81 7.97 -0.67
C LEU A 115 9.21 7.70 -2.12
N THR A 116 10.50 7.48 -2.37
CA THR A 116 11.03 7.15 -3.69
C THR A 116 11.35 5.67 -3.79
N ARG A 117 11.11 5.07 -4.96
CA ARG A 117 11.39 3.65 -5.18
C ARG A 117 12.88 3.35 -4.99
N LYS A 118 13.20 2.33 -4.20
CA LYS A 118 14.56 1.76 -4.05
C LYS A 118 14.87 0.74 -5.14
#